data_AF-A0A836T2S0-F1
#
_entry.id   AF-A0A836T2S0-F1
#
_cell.length_a   1.000
_cell.length_b   1.000
_cell.length_c   1.000
_cell.angle_alpha   90.00
_cell.angle_beta   90.00
_cell.angle_gamma   90.00
#
_symmetry.space_group_name_H-M   'P 1'
#
loop_
_entity.id
_entity.type
_entity.pdbx_description
1 polymer ?
#
loop_
_entity_poly.entity_id
_entity_poly.type
_entity_poly.pdbx_seq_one_letter_code
_entity_poly.pdbx_strand_id
1 'polypeptide(L)'
;IVSQRPRSVDLNILSQMGSFAIMKIIQEDDQRQIASATESTSRELISQLTSLNVGDAVLVGQWTNLPSMVHVEEVKEKKMGADQSATKAWIKADKMKNVGGESTQGLVQKDLLLD
;
A
#
# COMPACT_ATOMS: atom_id res chain seq x y z
N ILE A 1 -8.99 9.59 -5.37
CA ILE A 1 -8.55 8.19 -5.59
C ILE A 1 -7.15 8.05 -4.98
N VAL A 2 -6.81 6.91 -4.38
CA VAL A 2 -5.46 6.64 -3.86
C VAL A 2 -4.97 5.32 -4.45
N SER A 3 -3.78 5.32 -5.06
CA SER A 3 -3.17 4.12 -5.64
C SER A 3 -1.65 4.19 -5.53
N GLN A 4 -1.02 3.04 -5.30
CA GLN A 4 0.43 2.86 -5.39
C GLN A 4 0.90 2.48 -6.80
N ARG A 5 -0.04 2.11 -7.67
CA ARG A 5 0.20 1.73 -9.07
C ARG A 5 -0.73 2.54 -9.96
N PRO A 6 -0.37 3.79 -10.28
CA PRO A 6 -1.18 4.62 -11.17
C PRO A 6 -1.43 3.91 -12.50
N ARG A 7 -0.51 3.06 -12.96
CA ARG A 7 -0.71 2.34 -14.22
C ARG A 7 -1.91 1.40 -14.30
N SER A 8 -2.34 0.88 -13.15
CA SER A 8 -3.50 0.00 -13.09
C SER A 8 -4.82 0.76 -12.97
N VAL A 9 -4.77 2.08 -12.84
CA VAL A 9 -5.97 2.93 -12.82
C VAL A 9 -6.33 3.30 -14.26
N ASP A 10 -7.60 3.21 -14.61
CA ASP A 10 -8.10 3.57 -15.94
C ASP A 10 -7.69 5.01 -16.28
N LEU A 11 -7.12 5.20 -17.47
CA LEU A 11 -6.67 6.50 -17.94
C LEU A 11 -7.83 7.51 -18.04
N ASN A 12 -9.04 7.06 -18.38
CA ASN A 12 -10.23 7.92 -18.43
C ASN A 12 -10.64 8.44 -17.05
N ILE A 13 -10.35 7.66 -16.00
CA ILE A 13 -10.59 8.10 -14.63
C ILE A 13 -9.51 9.11 -14.23
N LEU A 14 -8.24 8.81 -14.54
CA LEU A 14 -7.14 9.71 -14.25
C LEU A 14 -7.25 11.04 -15.00
N SER A 15 -7.61 11.05 -16.28
CA SER A 15 -7.77 12.26 -17.08
C SER A 15 -8.92 13.15 -16.61
N GLN A 16 -9.90 12.60 -15.89
CA GLN A 16 -10.97 13.35 -15.27
C GLN A 16 -10.60 13.91 -13.89
N MET A 17 -9.42 13.56 -13.34
CA MET A 17 -8.98 14.11 -12.07
C MET A 17 -8.51 15.55 -12.27
N GLY A 18 -9.20 16.48 -11.61
CA GLY A 18 -8.83 17.90 -11.64
C GLY A 18 -7.62 18.24 -10.76
N SER A 19 -7.18 17.36 -9.86
CA SER A 19 -6.03 17.62 -8.98
C SER A 19 -5.32 16.34 -8.56
N PHE A 20 -4.01 16.43 -8.37
CA PHE A 20 -3.18 15.28 -8.03
C PHE A 20 -2.21 15.65 -6.90
N ALA A 21 -2.04 14.71 -5.97
CA ALA A 21 -0.92 14.67 -5.02
C ALA A 21 -0.06 13.50 -5.43
N ILE A 22 1.12 13.80 -5.97
CA ILE A 22 2.02 12.80 -6.52
C ILE A 22 3.19 12.66 -5.57
N MET A 23 3.29 11.51 -4.92
CA MET A 23 4.42 11.17 -4.05
C MET A 23 5.53 10.51 -4.87
N LYS A 24 6.61 10.09 -4.20
CA LYS A 24 7.73 9.39 -4.82
C LYS A 24 7.28 8.23 -5.73
N ILE A 25 7.62 8.30 -7.00
CA ILE A 25 7.39 7.25 -8.00
C ILE A 25 8.69 7.02 -8.76
N ILE A 26 9.14 5.77 -8.78
CA ILE A 26 10.40 5.36 -9.41
C ILE A 26 10.16 4.80 -10.82
N GLN A 27 9.05 4.08 -11.01
CA GLN A 27 8.78 3.39 -12.28
C GLN A 27 8.44 4.36 -13.41
N GLU A 28 9.12 4.21 -14.55
CA GLU A 28 8.91 5.07 -15.72
C GLU A 28 7.49 4.95 -16.31
N ASP A 29 6.91 3.75 -16.34
CA ASP A 29 5.54 3.56 -16.85
C ASP A 29 4.50 4.32 -16.02
N ASP A 30 4.66 4.28 -14.69
CA ASP A 30 3.78 4.99 -13.76
C ASP A 30 3.92 6.52 -13.92
N GLN A 31 5.16 7.01 -14.09
CA GLN A 31 5.45 8.40 -14.41
C GLN A 31 4.79 8.84 -15.73
N ARG A 32 4.90 8.01 -16.78
CA ARG A 32 4.28 8.29 -18.09
C ARG A 32 2.77 8.36 -17.99
N GLN A 33 2.14 7.46 -17.25
CA GLN A 33 0.70 7.46 -17.08
C GLN A 33 0.19 8.70 -16.36
N ILE A 34 0.91 9.15 -15.33
CA ILE A 34 0.60 10.40 -14.63
C ILE A 34 0.79 11.60 -15.57
N ALA A 35 1.91 11.66 -16.28
CA ALA A 35 2.19 12.73 -17.23
C ALA A 35 1.12 12.82 -18.33
N SER A 36 0.62 11.68 -18.82
CA SER A 36 -0.45 11.61 -19.81
C SER A 36 -1.82 12.00 -19.24
N ALA A 37 -2.05 11.83 -17.94
CA ALA A 37 -3.29 12.21 -17.28
C ALA A 37 -3.32 13.69 -16.83
N THR A 38 -2.16 14.31 -16.59
CA THR A 38 -2.06 15.71 -16.17
C THR A 38 -1.75 16.64 -17.34
N GLU A 39 -2.73 17.43 -17.77
CA GLU A 39 -2.54 18.41 -18.87
C GLU A 39 -1.51 19.51 -18.56
N SER A 40 -1.32 19.86 -17.29
CA SER A 40 -0.54 21.04 -16.88
C SER A 40 0.87 20.73 -16.37
N THR A 41 1.32 19.48 -16.39
CA THR A 41 2.59 19.08 -15.76
C THR A 41 3.69 18.89 -16.77
N SER A 42 4.81 19.59 -16.60
CA SER A 42 5.99 19.43 -17.47
C SER A 42 6.67 18.07 -17.21
N ARG A 43 7.27 17.49 -18.26
CA ARG A 43 8.00 16.21 -18.16
C ARG A 43 9.18 16.29 -17.20
N GLU A 44 9.77 17.48 -17.09
CA GLU A 44 10.86 17.80 -16.17
C GLU A 44 10.42 17.77 -14.70
N LEU A 45 9.17 18.08 -14.39
CA LEU A 45 8.64 17.91 -13.03
C LEU A 45 8.39 16.43 -12.71
N ILE A 46 7.88 15.68 -13.68
CA ILE A 46 7.63 14.24 -13.52
C ILE A 46 8.93 13.48 -13.27
N SER A 47 10.03 13.83 -13.94
CA SER A 47 11.33 13.17 -13.71
C SER A 47 11.87 13.42 -12.29
N GLN A 48 11.52 14.56 -11.68
CA GLN A 48 11.87 14.88 -10.29
C GLN A 48 11.07 14.07 -9.25
N LEU A 49 10.00 13.39 -9.63
CA LEU A 49 9.26 12.52 -8.70
C LEU A 49 10.12 11.38 -8.14
N THR A 50 11.16 10.97 -8.88
CA THR A 50 12.10 9.91 -8.47
C THR A 50 13.00 10.33 -7.31
N SER A 51 13.31 11.63 -7.20
CA SER A 51 14.20 12.19 -6.19
C SER A 51 13.48 12.61 -4.91
N LEU A 52 12.15 12.60 -4.89
CA LEU A 52 11.36 12.90 -3.70
C LEU A 52 11.71 11.96 -2.54
N ASN A 53 11.69 12.50 -1.32
CA ASN A 53 11.81 11.71 -0.11
C ASN A 53 10.44 11.15 0.30
N VAL A 54 10.46 10.19 1.22
CA VAL A 54 9.23 9.70 1.86
C VAL A 54 8.65 10.84 2.69
N GLY A 55 7.37 11.16 2.45
CA GLY A 55 6.69 12.30 3.06
C GLY A 55 6.63 13.53 2.14
N ASP A 56 7.45 13.61 1.10
CA ASP A 56 7.36 14.69 0.12
C ASP A 56 6.36 14.35 -0.99
N ALA A 57 5.64 15.37 -1.47
CA ALA A 57 4.70 15.25 -2.57
C ALA A 57 4.76 16.49 -3.48
N VAL A 58 4.39 16.28 -4.73
CA VAL A 58 4.15 17.35 -5.71
C VAL A 58 2.65 17.49 -5.90
N LEU A 59 2.13 18.69 -5.66
CA LEU A 59 0.72 19.04 -5.88
C LEU A 59 0.58 19.69 -7.26
N VAL A 60 -0.38 19.22 -8.04
CA VAL A 60 -0.71 19.77 -9.38
C VAL A 60 -2.21 19.81 -9.62
N GLY A 61 -2.61 20.58 -10.63
CA GLY A 61 -4.01 20.77 -11.03
C GLY A 61 -4.68 21.89 -10.25
N GLN A 62 -6.00 21.79 -10.08
CA GLN A 62 -6.85 22.83 -9.49
C GLN A 62 -6.56 23.16 -8.02
N TRP A 63 -5.77 22.36 -7.31
CA TRP A 63 -5.31 22.69 -5.96
C TRP A 63 -4.32 23.85 -5.92
N THR A 64 -3.51 24.02 -6.98
CA THR A 64 -2.40 24.96 -6.97
C THR A 64 -2.23 25.60 -8.34
N ASN A 65 -2.17 26.93 -8.39
CA ASN A 65 -1.95 27.66 -9.65
C ASN A 65 -0.61 27.32 -10.32
N LEU A 66 0.38 26.88 -9.53
CA LEU A 66 1.67 26.39 -10.00
C LEU A 66 1.99 25.07 -9.30
N PRO A 67 2.61 24.10 -10.01
CA PRO A 67 3.07 22.88 -9.39
C PRO A 67 3.94 23.17 -8.18
N SER A 68 3.55 22.63 -7.02
CA SER A 68 4.17 22.97 -5.74
C SER A 68 4.66 21.72 -5.04
N MET A 69 5.93 21.74 -4.62
CA MET A 69 6.51 20.67 -3.81
C MET A 69 6.21 20.94 -2.34
N VAL A 70 5.62 19.96 -1.66
CA VAL A 70 5.16 20.07 -0.28
C VAL A 70 5.70 18.92 0.55
N HIS A 71 5.98 19.21 1.82
CA HIS A 71 6.26 18.19 2.82
C HIS A 71 4.96 17.85 3.55
N VAL A 72 4.56 16.58 3.50
CA VAL A 72 3.35 16.08 4.15
C VAL A 72 3.69 15.68 5.59
N GLU A 73 3.07 16.33 6.55
CA GLU A 73 3.29 16.04 7.97
C GLU A 73 2.85 14.61 8.34
N GLU A 74 3.64 13.98 9.21
CA GLU A 74 3.35 12.63 9.69
C GLU A 74 2.13 12.62 10.63
N VAL A 75 1.12 11.83 10.27
CA VAL A 75 -0.07 11.62 11.11
C VAL A 75 0.24 10.58 12.20
N LYS A 76 0.64 11.07 13.38
CA LYS A 76 1.01 10.24 14.55
C LYS A 76 -0.13 9.39 15.11
N GLU A 77 -1.38 9.75 14.81
CA GLU A 77 -2.58 9.07 15.34
C GLU A 77 -2.94 7.78 14.59
N LYS A 78 -2.26 7.49 13.47
CA LYS A 78 -2.62 6.36 12.61
C LYS A 78 -2.17 5.03 13.22
N LYS A 79 -3.06 4.41 14.00
CA LYS A 79 -2.86 3.11 14.68
C LYS A 79 -3.12 1.87 13.81
N MET A 80 -3.52 2.03 12.55
CA MET A 80 -4.06 0.93 11.73
C MET A 80 -3.39 0.87 10.35
N GLY A 81 -3.14 -0.35 9.85
CA GLY A 81 -2.51 -0.59 8.54
C GLY A 81 -1.01 -0.96 8.59
N ALA A 82 -0.45 -1.20 9.79
CA ALA A 82 0.87 -1.82 9.91
C ALA A 82 0.82 -3.30 9.50
N ASP A 83 1.91 -3.77 8.90
CA ASP A 83 2.03 -5.15 8.45
C ASP A 83 1.80 -6.12 9.61
N GLN A 84 0.95 -7.13 9.38
CA GLN A 84 0.69 -8.12 10.41
C GLN A 84 1.92 -9.01 10.55
N SER A 85 2.43 -9.15 11.76
CA SER A 85 3.58 -10.01 12.02
C SER A 85 3.22 -11.47 11.72
N ALA A 86 3.66 -11.96 10.56
CA ALA A 86 3.46 -13.35 10.13
C ALA A 86 4.06 -14.33 11.14
N THR A 87 5.20 -13.99 11.75
CA THR A 87 5.83 -14.80 12.80
C THR A 87 4.95 -14.93 14.04
N LYS A 88 4.34 -13.83 14.51
CA LYS A 88 3.36 -13.87 15.62
C LYS A 88 2.13 -14.70 15.25
N ALA A 89 1.65 -14.58 14.01
CA ALA A 89 0.50 -15.34 13.52
C ALA A 89 0.81 -16.85 13.47
N TRP A 90 1.99 -17.24 12.98
CA TRP A 90 2.42 -18.64 12.92
C TRP A 90 2.65 -19.24 14.30
N ILE A 91 3.29 -18.52 15.23
CA ILE A 91 3.45 -18.99 16.61
C ILE A 91 2.10 -19.20 17.29
N LYS A 92 1.13 -18.30 17.05
CA LYS A 92 -0.24 -18.46 17.58
C LYS A 92 -0.94 -19.69 17.00
N ALA A 93 -0.79 -19.93 15.69
CA ALA A 93 -1.34 -21.10 15.03
C ALA A 93 -0.71 -22.41 15.54
N ASP A 94 0.61 -22.42 15.75
CA ASP A 94 1.33 -23.58 16.29
C ASP A 94 0.88 -23.93 17.72
N LYS A 95 0.74 -22.92 18.60
CA LYS A 95 0.18 -23.13 19.94
C LYS A 95 -1.24 -23.68 19.92
N MET A 96 -2.10 -23.19 19.02
CA MET A 96 -3.47 -23.72 18.88
C MET A 96 -3.48 -25.17 18.37
N LYS A 97 -2.52 -25.54 17.52
CA LYS A 97 -2.38 -26.92 17.01
C LYS A 97 -1.96 -27.90 18.12
N ASN A 98 -1.05 -27.50 18.99
CA ASN A 98 -0.59 -28.34 20.11
C ASN A 98 -1.70 -28.57 21.15
N VAL A 99 -2.57 -27.59 21.41
CA VAL A 99 -3.73 -27.75 22.31
C VAL A 99 -4.76 -28.74 21.77
N GLY A 100 -4.99 -28.77 20.44
CA GLY A 100 -5.89 -29.74 19.81
C GLY A 100 -5.36 -31.18 19.79
N GLY A 101 -4.03 -31.35 19.65
CA GLY A 101 -3.36 -32.66 19.67
C GLY A 101 -3.35 -33.33 21.03
N GLU A 102 -3.13 -32.58 22.11
CA GLU A 102 -3.13 -33.12 23.48
C GLU A 102 -4.55 -33.56 23.92
N SER A 103 -5.59 -32.82 23.53
CA SER A 103 -6.98 -33.14 23.90
C SER A 103 -7.56 -34.36 23.18
N THR A 104 -7.05 -34.73 21.99
CA THR A 104 -7.57 -35.88 21.23
C THR A 104 -6.83 -37.18 21.53
N GLN A 105 -5.56 -37.13 21.92
CA GLN A 105 -4.80 -38.33 22.29
C GLN A 105 -5.29 -38.98 23.59
N GLY A 106 -5.88 -38.20 24.52
CA GLY A 106 -6.53 -38.72 25.73
C GLY A 106 -7.92 -39.34 25.51
N LEU A 107 -8.52 -39.16 24.34
CA LEU A 107 -9.85 -39.68 23.99
C LEU A 107 -9.81 -40.97 23.15
N VAL A 108 -8.63 -41.35 22.64
CA VAL A 108 -8.46 -42.62 21.94
C VAL A 108 -8.36 -43.74 22.97
N GLN A 109 -9.50 -44.33 23.34
CA GLN A 109 -9.54 -45.59 24.09
C GLN A 109 -8.89 -46.69 23.25
N LYS A 110 -7.62 -47.00 23.55
CA LYS A 110 -6.88 -48.12 22.95
C LYS A 110 -7.48 -49.49 23.29
N ASP A 111 -8.35 -49.57 24.29
CA ASP A 111 -8.95 -50.81 24.76
C ASP A 111 -10.13 -51.32 23.93
N LEU A 112 -10.59 -50.58 22.91
CA LEU A 112 -11.71 -51.01 22.04
C LEU A 112 -11.26 -51.64 20.71
N LEU A 113 -9.95 -51.87 20.52
CA LEU A 113 -9.36 -52.37 19.26
C LEU A 113 -8.65 -53.72 19.41
N LEU A 114 -8.98 -54.50 20.44
CA LEU A 114 -8.50 -55.87 20.62
C LEU A 114 -9.69 -56.80 20.84
N ASP A 115 -10.28 -57.24 19.73
CA ASP A 115 -10.89 -58.56 19.57
C ASP A 115 -10.02 -59.37 18.60
#